data_AF-A0A8H6TTI5-F1
#
_entry.id   AF-A0A8H6TTI5-F1
#
_cell.length_a   1.000
_cell.length_b   1.000
_cell.length_c   1.000
_cell.angle_alpha   90.00
_cell.angle_beta   90.00
_cell.angle_gamma   90.00
#
_symmetry.space_group_name_H-M   'P 1'
#
loop_
_entity.id
_entity.type
_entity.pdbx_description
1 polymer ?
#
loop_
_entity_poly.entity_id
_entity_poly.type
_entity_poly.pdbx_seq_one_letter_code
_entity_poly.pdbx_strand_id
1 'polypeptide(L)'
;MIHSAVAGSAGCRAVEVNQRALIDKVLARYSGEFTVFRELLQNSDDAQSKSVEIHFESTAETGEDGKLPDLKTALCQQWVFRNDGIPFRKEDWDRLKKIAEGNPDEDKIGAFGVGFYSLFSITEIPLVKSGNEWMGFYWRDNKESCFTVLCYCRDLIHAQDQLYARRGVLPEATNYTSFEMPLREPMPMPMAFDFARFLCSSITFMTHLAEVSVYFNKDCLVRLHKQSLPLKSLGLPKGLKGSSPTGHMLITGLNSRPVDIQATIMRWVYAAGSVKPKPIVRPQEKTGGSILSWFGLAGTPQRVATPLPPPPEEPLDLLSTIQTSVSLSIFSADVSVRLDKTSVTELHRATKKNPPTKLKYELIYTAKDQYDASKQEDQQQSFATGSVFQGLRADLDGEGSTRIFIGHATGQTTGLAGHMSARFIPTVERESIDLMDRHVASWNRDLLWVGGYLSRAAYEREFDQIGDEWTAAIKPGSPLDKVAELRKLEARSLHTLRFMTFHPSTPSAEVSQLLQNAFFECGPRHFLLMSTVGVREASAIRYPDPTFAFLKDLPRYPV
;
A
#
# COMPACT_ATOMS: atom_id res chain seq x y z
N MET A 1 47.25 -23.39 -22.00
CA MET A 1 48.10 -24.39 -21.31
C MET A 1 47.74 -24.65 -19.84
N ILE A 2 46.93 -23.82 -19.16
CA ILE A 2 46.50 -24.11 -17.77
C ILE A 2 45.30 -25.07 -17.70
N HIS A 3 44.33 -24.98 -18.62
CA HIS A 3 43.14 -25.85 -18.60
C HIS A 3 43.43 -27.35 -18.86
N SER A 4 44.50 -27.69 -19.57
CA SER A 4 44.86 -29.08 -19.86
C SER A 4 45.59 -29.79 -18.70
N ALA A 5 46.12 -29.04 -17.73
CA ALA A 5 46.89 -29.59 -16.60
C ALA A 5 46.03 -29.93 -15.37
N VAL A 6 44.77 -29.48 -15.32
CA VAL A 6 43.85 -29.66 -14.17
C VAL A 6 42.98 -30.92 -14.31
N ALA A 7 43.02 -31.60 -15.46
CA ALA A 7 42.20 -32.77 -15.75
C ALA A 7 42.62 -34.06 -15.00
N GLY A 8 43.74 -34.04 -14.27
CA GLY A 8 44.25 -35.18 -13.51
C GLY A 8 43.88 -35.11 -12.03
N SER A 9 42.88 -35.88 -11.61
CA SER A 9 42.61 -36.30 -10.20
C SER A 9 42.09 -35.28 -9.17
N ALA A 10 41.66 -34.07 -9.56
CA ALA A 10 40.92 -33.20 -8.64
C ALA A 10 39.43 -33.58 -8.63
N GLY A 11 38.96 -34.28 -7.61
CA GLY A 11 37.52 -34.56 -7.45
C GLY A 11 36.73 -33.25 -7.32
N CYS A 12 35.78 -33.01 -8.22
CA CYS A 12 34.84 -31.90 -8.09
C CYS A 12 33.99 -32.08 -6.83
N ARG A 13 34.18 -31.21 -5.84
CA ARG A 13 33.29 -31.10 -4.68
C ARG A 13 32.30 -29.97 -4.94
N ALA A 14 31.04 -30.18 -4.59
CA ALA A 14 30.04 -29.12 -4.61
C ALA A 14 30.37 -28.06 -3.55
N VAL A 15 30.09 -26.80 -3.84
CA VAL A 15 30.15 -25.73 -2.83
C VAL A 15 28.97 -25.92 -1.87
N GLU A 16 29.25 -26.01 -0.58
CA GLU A 16 28.25 -26.16 0.47
C GLU A 16 27.66 -24.80 0.86
N VAL A 17 26.40 -24.80 1.29
CA VAL A 17 25.67 -23.59 1.70
C VAL A 17 25.14 -23.80 3.12
N ASN A 18 25.54 -22.94 4.05
CA ASN A 18 24.89 -22.87 5.36
C ASN A 18 23.51 -22.20 5.18
N GLN A 19 22.45 -22.99 5.37
CA GLN A 19 21.09 -22.54 5.06
C GLN A 19 20.56 -21.55 6.08
N ARG A 20 20.93 -21.70 7.35
CA ARG A 20 20.57 -20.74 8.42
C ARG A 20 21.15 -19.36 8.13
N ALA A 21 22.46 -19.30 7.91
CA ALA A 21 23.15 -18.06 7.57
C ALA A 21 22.64 -17.45 6.25
N LEU A 22 22.21 -18.27 5.28
CA LEU A 22 21.57 -17.78 4.05
C LEU A 22 20.22 -17.13 4.35
N ILE A 23 19.35 -17.82 5.11
CA ILE A 23 18.04 -17.29 5.49
C ILE A 23 18.20 -16.02 6.33
N ASP A 24 19.09 -16.00 7.32
CA ASP A 24 19.35 -14.80 8.13
C ASP A 24 19.82 -13.61 7.30
N LYS A 25 20.70 -13.85 6.30
CA LYS A 25 21.13 -12.80 5.35
C LYS A 25 20.00 -12.32 4.44
N VAL A 26 19.08 -13.20 4.07
CA VAL A 26 17.87 -12.83 3.32
C VAL A 26 17.00 -11.96 4.22
N LEU A 27 16.67 -12.42 5.43
CA LEU A 27 15.86 -11.70 6.41
C LEU A 27 16.43 -10.33 6.79
N ALA A 28 17.75 -10.19 6.89
CA ALA A 28 18.40 -8.92 7.16
C ALA A 28 18.14 -7.84 6.08
N ARG A 29 17.74 -8.25 4.87
CA ARG A 29 17.34 -7.34 3.77
C ARG A 29 15.84 -7.03 3.77
N TYR A 30 15.07 -7.75 4.58
CA TYR A 30 13.63 -7.58 4.78
C TYR A 30 13.36 -6.77 6.04
N SER A 31 13.86 -5.53 6.09
CA SER A 31 13.69 -4.64 7.25
C SER A 31 12.34 -3.92 7.30
N GLY A 32 11.49 -4.11 6.29
CA GLY A 32 10.20 -3.43 6.18
C GLY A 32 9.19 -3.85 7.25
N GLU A 33 8.37 -2.91 7.71
CA GLU A 33 7.30 -3.19 8.65
C GLU A 33 6.28 -4.20 8.08
N PHE A 34 5.83 -5.11 8.94
CA PHE A 34 4.83 -6.14 8.61
C PHE A 34 5.20 -7.05 7.44
N THR A 35 6.51 -7.22 7.13
CA THR A 35 6.98 -8.04 6.00
C THR A 35 6.33 -9.42 5.94
N VAL A 36 6.25 -10.16 7.06
CA VAL A 36 5.63 -11.50 7.09
C VAL A 36 4.20 -11.45 6.55
N PHE A 37 3.41 -10.48 7.00
CA PHE A 37 2.02 -10.33 6.57
C PHE A 37 1.89 -9.85 5.13
N ARG A 38 2.82 -9.00 4.65
CA ARG A 38 2.87 -8.61 3.23
C ARG A 38 3.02 -9.83 2.33
N GLU A 39 3.99 -10.69 2.63
CA GLU A 39 4.24 -11.88 1.83
C GLU A 39 3.07 -12.87 1.91
N LEU A 40 2.49 -13.10 3.09
CA LEU A 40 1.34 -13.99 3.27
C LEU A 40 0.05 -13.47 2.60
N LEU A 41 -0.26 -12.17 2.70
CA LEU A 41 -1.39 -11.56 2.00
C LEU A 41 -1.21 -11.64 0.48
N GLN A 42 -0.01 -11.38 -0.04
CA GLN A 42 0.28 -11.50 -1.46
C GLN A 42 0.10 -12.94 -1.94
N ASN A 43 0.63 -13.91 -1.20
CA ASN A 43 0.48 -15.34 -1.51
C ASN A 43 -0.99 -15.76 -1.49
N SER A 44 -1.80 -15.17 -0.60
CA SER A 44 -3.23 -15.46 -0.51
C SER A 44 -3.99 -14.90 -1.72
N ASP A 45 -3.71 -13.66 -2.12
CA ASP A 45 -4.30 -13.06 -3.33
C ASP A 45 -3.87 -13.82 -4.60
N ASP A 46 -2.59 -14.22 -4.68
CA ASP A 46 -2.04 -15.07 -5.74
C ASP A 46 -2.73 -16.45 -5.76
N ALA A 47 -3.14 -16.98 -4.61
CA ALA A 47 -3.95 -18.20 -4.49
C ALA A 47 -5.45 -17.95 -4.73
N GLN A 48 -5.85 -16.75 -5.16
CA GLN A 48 -7.24 -16.33 -5.40
C GLN A 48 -8.15 -16.39 -4.17
N SER A 49 -7.58 -16.28 -2.98
CA SER A 49 -8.33 -16.22 -1.72
C SER A 49 -9.30 -15.04 -1.70
N LYS A 50 -10.46 -15.24 -1.09
CA LYS A 50 -11.47 -14.21 -0.81
C LYS A 50 -11.38 -13.69 0.60
N SER A 51 -10.98 -14.53 1.55
CA SER A 51 -10.88 -14.19 2.97
C SER A 51 -9.58 -14.67 3.60
N VAL A 52 -9.00 -13.80 4.43
CA VAL A 52 -7.84 -14.09 5.27
C VAL A 52 -8.21 -13.86 6.73
N GLU A 53 -7.72 -14.73 7.59
CA GLU A 53 -7.76 -14.54 9.03
C GLU A 53 -6.37 -14.61 9.65
N ILE A 54 -6.12 -13.70 10.59
CA ILE A 54 -4.86 -13.56 11.32
C ILE A 54 -5.17 -13.68 12.80
N HIS A 55 -4.60 -14.69 13.45
CA HIS A 55 -4.83 -15.00 14.86
C HIS A 55 -3.56 -14.81 15.66
N PHE A 56 -3.66 -14.01 16.72
CA PHE A 56 -2.63 -13.81 17.72
C PHE A 56 -3.05 -14.56 19.00
N GLU A 57 -2.35 -15.65 19.32
CA GLU A 57 -2.70 -16.53 20.44
C GLU A 57 -1.81 -16.23 21.65
N SER A 58 -2.44 -15.81 22.74
CA SER A 58 -1.81 -15.47 24.02
C SER A 58 -2.42 -16.29 25.14
N THR A 59 -1.60 -16.65 26.14
CA THR A 59 -2.08 -17.21 27.40
C THR A 59 -2.65 -16.14 28.33
N ALA A 60 -2.49 -14.86 28.00
CA ALA A 60 -3.11 -13.77 28.73
C ALA A 60 -4.62 -13.74 28.41
N GLU A 61 -5.40 -14.32 29.30
CA GLU A 61 -6.86 -14.17 29.31
C GLU A 61 -7.26 -12.90 30.08
N THR A 62 -8.55 -12.56 30.01
CA THR A 62 -9.13 -11.52 30.87
C THR A 62 -8.80 -11.83 32.33
N GLY A 63 -8.10 -10.93 33.02
CA GLY A 63 -7.66 -11.17 34.40
C GLY A 63 -8.85 -11.35 35.35
N GLU A 64 -8.61 -11.88 36.56
CA GLU A 64 -9.66 -12.13 37.58
C GLU A 64 -10.51 -10.88 37.91
N ASP A 65 -9.96 -9.68 37.69
CA ASP A 65 -10.64 -8.39 37.83
C ASP A 65 -11.57 -8.01 36.65
N GLY A 66 -11.69 -8.85 35.61
CA GLY A 66 -12.43 -8.55 34.38
C GLY A 66 -11.74 -7.55 33.44
N LYS A 67 -10.48 -7.18 33.70
CA LYS A 67 -9.69 -6.26 32.86
C LYS A 67 -9.11 -6.96 31.64
N LEU A 68 -9.27 -6.34 30.49
CA LEU A 68 -8.65 -6.78 29.24
C LEU A 68 -7.12 -6.61 29.28
N PRO A 69 -6.36 -7.51 28.65
CA PRO A 69 -4.91 -7.35 28.53
C PRO A 69 -4.55 -6.09 27.71
N ASP A 70 -3.39 -5.52 27.96
CA ASP A 70 -2.87 -4.46 27.08
C ASP A 70 -2.23 -5.11 25.85
N LEU A 71 -2.82 -4.89 24.67
CA LEU A 71 -2.33 -5.45 23.40
C LEU A 71 -0.88 -5.05 23.08
N LYS A 72 -0.36 -3.97 23.68
CA LYS A 72 1.04 -3.54 23.51
C LYS A 72 2.03 -4.43 24.26
N THR A 73 1.58 -5.13 25.30
CA THR A 73 2.47 -5.87 26.22
C THR A 73 2.08 -7.34 26.37
N ALA A 74 0.86 -7.71 26.04
CA ALA A 74 0.37 -9.08 26.12
C ALA A 74 1.13 -10.00 25.16
N LEU A 75 1.90 -10.93 25.73
CA LEU A 75 2.79 -11.80 24.96
C LEU A 75 1.99 -12.91 24.26
N CYS A 76 2.14 -13.00 22.95
CA CYS A 76 1.64 -14.11 22.15
C CYS A 76 2.67 -15.24 22.13
N GLN A 77 2.20 -16.48 22.13
CA GLN A 77 3.03 -17.69 22.00
C GLN A 77 3.02 -18.20 20.55
N GLN A 78 1.94 -17.94 19.81
CA GLN A 78 1.75 -18.42 18.46
C GLN A 78 1.01 -17.40 17.61
N TRP A 79 1.41 -17.28 16.36
CA TRP A 79 0.64 -16.62 15.32
C TRP A 79 0.10 -17.66 14.35
N VAL A 80 -1.15 -17.51 13.92
CA VAL A 80 -1.75 -18.35 12.87
C VAL A 80 -2.30 -17.45 11.77
N PHE A 81 -1.89 -17.72 10.55
CA PHE A 81 -2.44 -17.07 9.36
C PHE A 81 -3.18 -18.11 8.54
N ARG A 82 -4.44 -17.86 8.15
CA ARG A 82 -5.19 -18.76 7.28
C ARG A 82 -5.91 -18.03 6.17
N ASN A 83 -6.02 -18.68 5.02
CA ASN A 83 -6.74 -18.17 3.85
C ASN A 83 -7.55 -19.27 3.17
N ASP A 84 -8.63 -18.87 2.50
CA ASP A 84 -9.57 -19.75 1.78
C ASP A 84 -9.23 -19.90 0.28
N GLY A 85 -7.99 -19.61 -0.10
CA GLY A 85 -7.54 -19.71 -1.50
C GLY A 85 -7.45 -21.14 -2.00
N ILE A 86 -7.04 -21.27 -3.26
CA ILE A 86 -6.81 -22.56 -3.90
C ILE A 86 -5.82 -23.38 -3.05
N PRO A 87 -6.17 -24.62 -2.63
CA PRO A 87 -5.27 -25.48 -1.87
C PRO A 87 -3.96 -25.73 -2.60
N PHE A 88 -2.88 -25.95 -1.84
CA PHE A 88 -1.55 -26.18 -2.39
C PHE A 88 -1.54 -27.39 -3.32
N ARG A 89 -1.09 -27.15 -4.56
CA ARG A 89 -0.83 -28.20 -5.55
C ARG A 89 0.55 -28.80 -5.30
N LYS A 90 0.84 -29.90 -5.99
CA LYS A 90 2.13 -30.59 -5.88
C LYS A 90 3.30 -29.65 -6.13
N GLU A 91 3.20 -28.79 -7.15
CA GLU A 91 4.23 -27.83 -7.51
C GLU A 91 4.43 -26.78 -6.41
N ASP A 92 3.36 -26.40 -5.71
CA ASP A 92 3.40 -25.42 -4.62
C ASP A 92 4.15 -26.00 -3.41
N TRP A 93 3.85 -27.25 -3.05
CA TRP A 93 4.59 -28.00 -2.03
C TRP A 93 6.06 -28.23 -2.39
N ASP A 94 6.37 -28.50 -3.66
CA ASP A 94 7.74 -28.73 -4.10
C ASP A 94 8.57 -27.44 -4.06
N ARG A 95 7.97 -26.28 -4.35
CA ARG A 95 8.63 -24.97 -4.24
C ARG A 95 8.92 -24.55 -2.81
N LEU A 96 8.05 -24.88 -1.83
CA LEU A 96 8.31 -24.55 -0.42
C LEU A 96 9.66 -25.09 0.09
N LYS A 97 10.13 -26.22 -0.44
CA LYS A 97 11.41 -26.85 -0.06
C LYS A 97 12.64 -26.17 -0.68
N LYS A 98 12.46 -25.23 -1.60
CA LYS A 98 13.55 -24.64 -2.39
C LYS A 98 13.71 -23.17 -2.07
N ILE A 99 14.80 -22.83 -1.38
CA ILE A 99 15.13 -21.46 -1.03
C ILE A 99 15.51 -20.70 -2.30
N ALA A 100 14.94 -19.51 -2.47
CA ALA A 100 15.22 -18.60 -3.59
C ALA A 100 14.88 -19.15 -4.99
N GLU A 101 14.01 -20.16 -5.08
CA GLU A 101 13.38 -20.58 -6.33
C GLU A 101 11.98 -19.94 -6.45
N GLY A 102 11.93 -18.88 -7.25
CA GLY A 102 10.72 -18.10 -7.52
C GLY A 102 9.57 -18.87 -8.16
N ASN A 103 8.35 -18.30 -8.11
CA ASN A 103 7.26 -18.79 -8.93
C ASN A 103 7.50 -18.36 -10.39
N PRO A 104 7.70 -19.26 -11.36
CA PRO A 104 7.95 -18.89 -12.75
C PRO A 104 6.75 -18.24 -13.43
N ASP A 105 5.55 -18.34 -12.84
CA ASP A 105 4.32 -17.74 -13.35
C ASP A 105 4.42 -16.20 -13.40
N GLU A 106 4.30 -15.67 -14.61
CA GLU A 106 4.34 -14.23 -14.92
C GLU A 106 3.15 -13.49 -14.33
N ASP A 107 2.03 -14.15 -14.03
CA ASP A 107 0.82 -13.51 -13.50
C ASP A 107 0.90 -13.25 -11.99
N LYS A 108 1.80 -13.94 -11.29
CA LYS A 108 1.98 -13.84 -9.84
C LYS A 108 2.96 -12.73 -9.46
N ILE A 109 2.60 -11.96 -8.43
CA ILE A 109 3.43 -10.86 -7.94
C ILE A 109 4.73 -11.40 -7.30
N GLY A 110 4.64 -12.49 -6.54
CA GLY A 110 5.81 -13.08 -5.86
C GLY A 110 6.83 -13.66 -6.83
N ALA A 111 8.06 -13.11 -6.85
CA ALA A 111 9.08 -13.48 -7.84
C ALA A 111 10.30 -14.23 -7.34
N PHE A 112 10.76 -13.98 -6.12
CA PHE A 112 12.10 -14.41 -5.70
C PHE A 112 12.11 -15.68 -4.85
N GLY A 113 10.95 -16.28 -4.55
CA GLY A 113 10.89 -17.57 -3.86
C GLY A 113 11.35 -17.53 -2.40
N VAL A 114 11.39 -16.34 -1.81
CA VAL A 114 11.86 -16.08 -0.44
C VAL A 114 10.74 -15.60 0.50
N GLY A 115 9.55 -15.30 -0.04
CA GLY A 115 8.43 -14.78 0.76
C GLY A 115 7.99 -15.73 1.88
N PHE A 116 7.90 -17.03 1.61
CA PHE A 116 7.65 -18.02 2.67
C PHE A 116 8.73 -18.02 3.75
N TYR A 117 9.99 -17.82 3.38
CA TYR A 117 11.10 -17.85 4.33
C TYR A 117 11.12 -16.63 5.26
N SER A 118 10.31 -15.59 5.01
CA SER A 118 10.13 -14.50 5.96
C SER A 118 9.57 -14.96 7.30
N LEU A 119 8.85 -16.10 7.34
CA LEU A 119 8.31 -16.69 8.58
C LEU A 119 9.43 -17.00 9.58
N PHE A 120 10.63 -17.36 9.10
CA PHE A 120 11.79 -17.61 9.96
C PHE A 120 12.32 -16.35 10.67
N SER A 121 11.75 -15.16 10.44
CA SER A 121 12.03 -13.99 11.29
C SER A 121 11.43 -14.13 12.70
N ILE A 122 10.32 -14.87 12.82
CA ILE A 122 9.52 -14.96 14.06
C ILE A 122 9.41 -16.38 14.63
N THR A 123 9.62 -17.42 13.81
CA THR A 123 9.50 -18.83 14.22
C THR A 123 10.70 -19.67 13.76
N GLU A 124 11.05 -20.72 14.51
CA GLU A 124 12.02 -21.75 14.06
C GLU A 124 11.34 -22.94 13.37
N ILE A 125 10.04 -23.11 13.56
CA ILE A 125 9.31 -24.34 13.21
C ILE A 125 7.97 -24.06 12.52
N PRO A 126 7.95 -23.33 11.38
CA PRO A 126 6.70 -23.05 10.69
C PRO A 126 6.04 -24.35 10.22
N LEU A 127 4.72 -24.42 10.42
CA LEU A 127 3.87 -25.53 9.99
C LEU A 127 2.84 -25.03 8.99
N VAL A 128 2.83 -25.63 7.81
CA VAL A 128 1.87 -25.33 6.74
C VAL A 128 0.86 -26.46 6.65
N LYS A 129 -0.43 -26.15 6.60
CA LYS A 129 -1.52 -27.10 6.34
C LYS A 129 -2.32 -26.63 5.15
N SER A 130 -2.64 -27.51 4.20
CA SER A 130 -3.45 -27.15 3.04
C SER A 130 -4.06 -28.40 2.42
N GLY A 131 -5.37 -28.39 2.16
CA GLY A 131 -6.10 -29.56 1.70
C GLY A 131 -5.97 -30.72 2.69
N ASN A 132 -5.51 -31.87 2.23
CA ASN A 132 -5.30 -33.06 3.05
C ASN A 132 -3.85 -33.25 3.52
N GLU A 133 -2.99 -32.24 3.37
CA GLU A 133 -1.56 -32.38 3.63
C GLU A 133 -1.04 -31.31 4.58
N TRP A 134 0.06 -31.64 5.26
CA TRP A 134 0.82 -30.72 6.08
C TRP A 134 2.32 -30.82 5.79
N MET A 135 3.03 -29.72 6.01
CA MET A 135 4.48 -29.65 5.93
C MET A 135 5.05 -28.83 7.09
N GLY A 136 5.87 -29.45 7.92
CA GLY A 136 6.60 -28.79 9.01
C GLY A 136 8.08 -28.62 8.69
N PHE A 137 8.65 -27.48 9.05
CA PHE A 137 10.07 -27.18 8.88
C PHE A 137 10.79 -27.20 10.22
N TYR A 138 12.05 -27.62 10.25
CA TYR A 138 12.87 -27.62 11.47
C TYR A 138 14.37 -27.64 11.16
N TRP A 139 15.17 -27.08 12.08
CA TRP A 139 16.63 -27.14 12.04
C TRP A 139 17.13 -28.40 12.73
N ARG A 140 18.13 -29.06 12.14
CA ARG A 140 18.82 -30.16 12.81
C ARG A 140 20.03 -29.64 13.57
N ASP A 141 19.86 -29.39 14.87
CA ASP A 141 20.98 -29.11 15.75
C ASP A 141 21.58 -30.40 16.32
N ASN A 142 22.90 -30.44 16.39
CA ASN A 142 23.70 -31.60 16.74
C ASN A 142 23.70 -31.84 18.28
N LYS A 143 22.51 -31.83 18.88
CA LYS A 143 22.10 -32.31 20.22
C LYS A 143 20.65 -31.87 20.48
N GLU A 144 19.73 -32.83 20.46
CA GLU A 144 18.39 -32.76 21.09
C GLU A 144 17.39 -31.67 20.63
N SER A 145 16.92 -31.75 19.38
CA SER A 145 15.60 -31.21 19.03
C SER A 145 14.84 -32.20 18.15
N CYS A 146 14.52 -33.34 18.76
CA CYS A 146 13.58 -34.33 18.26
C CYS A 146 12.22 -34.01 18.88
N PHE A 147 11.30 -33.40 18.13
CA PHE A 147 9.89 -33.52 18.50
C PHE A 147 9.50 -34.97 18.15
N THR A 148 9.33 -35.81 19.17
CA THR A 148 8.68 -37.13 19.08
C THR A 148 7.52 -37.04 18.10
N VAL A 149 7.49 -37.75 16.97
CA VAL A 149 7.52 -39.21 16.84
C VAL A 149 8.41 -39.66 15.66
N LEU A 150 9.38 -40.51 16.03
CA LEU A 150 10.20 -41.44 15.23
C LEU A 150 11.18 -40.87 14.18
N CYS A 151 12.46 -40.73 14.55
CA CYS A 151 13.56 -41.31 13.77
C CYS A 151 14.89 -41.38 14.57
N TYR A 152 15.39 -42.60 14.73
CA TYR A 152 16.78 -42.94 15.07
C TYR A 152 17.56 -42.95 13.75
N CYS A 153 18.26 -41.88 13.41
CA CYS A 153 19.27 -41.86 12.34
C CYS A 153 20.56 -41.32 12.92
N ARG A 154 21.48 -42.23 13.30
CA ARG A 154 22.71 -41.91 14.04
C ARG A 154 23.92 -41.56 13.18
N ASP A 155 23.78 -41.50 11.86
CA ASP A 155 24.94 -41.27 10.98
C ASP A 155 24.71 -40.01 10.14
N LEU A 156 25.18 -38.85 10.63
CA LEU A 156 25.55 -37.64 9.88
C LEU A 156 25.89 -36.52 10.89
N ILE A 157 27.15 -36.47 11.32
CA ILE A 157 27.68 -35.49 12.30
C ILE A 157 28.06 -34.14 11.66
N HIS A 158 27.84 -33.95 10.35
CA HIS A 158 28.37 -32.80 9.60
C HIS A 158 27.38 -31.69 9.21
N ALA A 159 26.10 -31.77 9.60
CA ALA A 159 25.08 -30.81 9.15
C ALA A 159 24.43 -30.03 10.31
N GLN A 160 25.23 -29.21 11.00
CA GLN A 160 24.69 -28.11 11.80
C GLN A 160 24.10 -27.06 10.84
N ASP A 161 23.01 -26.38 11.21
CA ASP A 161 22.38 -25.31 10.40
C ASP A 161 21.74 -25.74 9.06
N GLN A 162 21.35 -27.01 8.93
CA GLN A 162 20.61 -27.52 7.78
C GLN A 162 19.09 -27.52 8.07
N LEU A 163 18.30 -26.93 7.17
CA LEU A 163 16.84 -26.92 7.26
C LEU A 163 16.27 -28.21 6.66
N TYR A 164 15.33 -28.81 7.38
CA TYR A 164 14.60 -30.00 6.94
C TYR A 164 13.10 -29.68 6.83
N ALA A 165 12.43 -30.34 5.90
CA ALA A 165 10.98 -30.30 5.75
C ALA A 165 10.41 -31.71 5.85
N ARG A 166 9.41 -31.91 6.71
CA ARG A 166 8.65 -33.16 6.83
C ARG A 166 7.25 -32.93 6.31
N ARG A 167 6.79 -33.80 5.42
CA ARG A 167 5.42 -33.78 4.86
C ARG A 167 4.62 -34.96 5.40
N GLY A 168 3.33 -34.77 5.59
CA GLY A 168 2.41 -35.82 5.98
C GLY A 168 0.98 -35.54 5.53
N VAL A 169 0.10 -36.50 5.80
CA VAL A 169 -1.34 -36.41 5.53
C VAL A 169 -2.04 -35.97 6.81
N LEU A 170 -2.98 -35.03 6.68
CA LEU A 170 -3.85 -34.62 7.77
C LEU A 170 -4.94 -35.67 8.00
N PRO A 171 -5.39 -35.90 9.25
CA PRO A 171 -6.52 -36.79 9.52
C PRO A 171 -7.80 -36.36 8.81
N GLU A 172 -8.02 -35.05 8.71
CA GLU A 172 -9.15 -34.43 8.03
C GLU A 172 -8.67 -33.35 7.08
N ALA A 173 -9.27 -33.28 5.89
CA ALA A 173 -8.95 -32.24 4.93
C ALA A 173 -9.48 -30.88 5.40
N THR A 174 -8.65 -29.85 5.29
CA THR A 174 -9.01 -28.47 5.59
C THR A 174 -9.38 -27.72 4.31
N ASN A 175 -10.41 -26.87 4.42
CA ASN A 175 -10.77 -25.91 3.36
C ASN A 175 -9.86 -24.67 3.35
N TYR A 176 -9.03 -24.51 4.38
CA TYR A 176 -8.08 -23.42 4.51
C TYR A 176 -6.65 -23.88 4.22
N THR A 177 -5.86 -22.98 3.67
CA THR A 177 -4.41 -23.02 3.79
C THR A 177 -4.00 -22.25 5.04
N SER A 178 -3.38 -22.90 6.02
CA SER A 178 -2.89 -22.26 7.25
C SER A 178 -1.38 -22.33 7.39
N PHE A 179 -0.83 -21.26 7.99
CA PHE A 179 0.55 -21.12 8.42
C PHE A 179 0.53 -20.92 9.94
N GLU A 180 0.96 -21.95 10.66
CA GLU A 180 1.11 -21.95 12.11
C GLU A 180 2.56 -21.62 12.46
N MET A 181 2.74 -20.58 13.26
CA MET A 181 4.04 -20.00 13.59
C MET A 181 4.19 -19.91 15.11
N PRO A 182 4.61 -21.00 15.78
CA PRO A 182 5.04 -20.93 17.17
C PRO A 182 6.21 -19.95 17.28
N LEU A 183 6.08 -18.92 18.12
CA LEU A 183 7.06 -17.85 18.18
C LEU A 183 8.35 -18.34 18.86
N ARG A 184 9.50 -17.84 18.39
CA ARG A 184 10.82 -18.11 18.98
C ARG A 184 10.84 -17.82 20.48
N GLU A 185 10.33 -16.64 20.79
CA GLU A 185 10.17 -16.14 22.14
C GLU A 185 8.79 -15.47 22.20
N PRO A 186 8.06 -15.58 23.33
CA PRO A 186 6.78 -14.90 23.47
C PRO A 186 6.96 -13.39 23.26
N MET A 187 6.18 -12.82 22.33
CA MET A 187 6.27 -11.40 21.96
C MET A 187 4.87 -10.83 21.73
N PRO A 188 4.63 -9.53 21.96
CA PRO A 188 3.33 -8.95 21.70
C PRO A 188 2.98 -8.98 20.21
N MET A 189 1.68 -8.91 19.91
CA MET A 189 1.24 -8.67 18.54
C MET A 189 1.79 -7.32 18.03
N PRO A 190 1.92 -7.12 16.70
CA PRO A 190 2.26 -5.81 16.17
C PRO A 190 1.28 -4.74 16.66
N MET A 191 1.71 -3.49 16.80
CA MET A 191 0.87 -2.39 17.30
C MET A 191 -0.47 -2.38 16.57
N ALA A 192 -1.54 -2.72 17.29
CA ALA A 192 -2.78 -3.19 16.68
C ALA A 192 -3.40 -2.17 15.72
N PHE A 193 -3.36 -0.89 16.10
CA PHE A 193 -3.89 0.18 15.25
C PHE A 193 -3.04 0.43 13.99
N ASP A 194 -1.72 0.40 14.12
CA ASP A 194 -0.80 0.58 12.99
C ASP A 194 -0.89 -0.62 12.04
N PHE A 195 -1.08 -1.82 12.59
CA PHE A 195 -1.37 -3.03 11.82
C PHE A 195 -2.72 -2.94 11.08
N ALA A 196 -3.78 -2.45 11.73
CA ALA A 196 -5.07 -2.22 11.08
C ALA A 196 -4.94 -1.23 9.90
N ARG A 197 -4.17 -0.14 10.06
CA ARG A 197 -3.85 0.81 8.98
C ARG A 197 -3.14 0.13 7.82
N PHE A 198 -2.14 -0.69 8.11
CA PHE A 198 -1.42 -1.47 7.11
C PHE A 198 -2.37 -2.38 6.32
N LEU A 199 -3.27 -3.10 7.00
CA LEU A 199 -4.24 -3.98 6.35
C LEU A 199 -5.25 -3.21 5.47
N CYS A 200 -5.76 -2.08 5.97
CA CYS A 200 -6.64 -1.19 5.18
C CYS A 200 -5.98 -0.74 3.88
N SER A 201 -4.70 -0.38 3.92
CA SER A 201 -3.96 0.02 2.72
C SER A 201 -3.63 -1.15 1.79
N SER A 202 -3.34 -2.33 2.36
CA SER A 202 -2.93 -3.50 1.58
C SER A 202 -4.10 -4.10 0.79
N ILE A 203 -5.29 -4.18 1.40
CA ILE A 203 -6.46 -4.79 0.74
C ILE A 203 -6.91 -3.99 -0.49
N THR A 204 -6.60 -2.69 -0.58
CA THR A 204 -7.09 -1.79 -1.66
C THR A 204 -6.69 -2.26 -3.06
N PHE A 205 -5.44 -2.70 -3.24
CA PHE A 205 -4.90 -3.13 -4.54
C PHE A 205 -4.95 -4.65 -4.77
N MET A 206 -5.42 -5.42 -3.79
CA MET A 206 -5.60 -6.87 -3.96
C MET A 206 -6.68 -7.16 -5.02
N THR A 207 -6.47 -8.19 -5.84
CA THR A 207 -7.38 -8.51 -6.94
C THR A 207 -8.53 -9.38 -6.49
N HIS A 208 -8.24 -10.41 -5.70
CA HIS A 208 -9.17 -11.45 -5.29
C HIS A 208 -9.63 -11.28 -3.84
N LEU A 209 -8.72 -10.88 -2.95
CA LEU A 209 -8.97 -10.75 -1.51
C LEU A 209 -10.01 -9.66 -1.23
N ALA A 210 -11.09 -10.02 -0.54
CA ALA A 210 -12.20 -9.15 -0.21
C ALA A 210 -12.40 -8.97 1.30
N GLU A 211 -11.97 -9.93 2.11
CA GLU A 211 -12.10 -9.87 3.57
C GLU A 211 -10.77 -10.15 4.29
N VAL A 212 -10.49 -9.37 5.33
CA VAL A 212 -9.38 -9.63 6.26
C VAL A 212 -9.88 -9.45 7.68
N SER A 213 -9.74 -10.49 8.51
CA SER A 213 -10.09 -10.44 9.93
C SER A 213 -8.86 -10.69 10.81
N VAL A 214 -8.76 -9.95 11.91
CA VAL A 214 -7.69 -10.06 12.91
C VAL A 214 -8.29 -10.40 14.26
N TYR A 215 -7.75 -11.45 14.87
CA TYR A 215 -8.19 -11.99 16.15
C TYR A 215 -7.06 -11.92 17.17
N PHE A 216 -7.41 -11.56 18.39
CA PHE A 216 -6.57 -11.78 19.57
C PHE A 216 -7.31 -12.77 20.47
N ASN A 217 -6.75 -13.96 20.63
CA ASN A 217 -7.46 -15.12 21.18
C ASN A 217 -8.80 -15.35 20.44
N LYS A 218 -9.94 -15.18 21.13
CA LYS A 218 -11.28 -15.37 20.57
C LYS A 218 -11.92 -14.08 20.04
N ASP A 219 -11.35 -12.92 20.35
CA ASP A 219 -11.97 -11.63 20.09
C ASP A 219 -11.53 -11.07 18.73
N CYS A 220 -12.51 -10.74 17.88
CA CYS A 220 -12.29 -10.20 16.54
C CYS A 220 -12.00 -8.70 16.61
N LEU A 221 -10.72 -8.35 16.72
CA LEU A 221 -10.26 -6.96 16.87
C LEU A 221 -10.56 -6.10 15.65
N VAL A 222 -10.35 -6.64 14.45
CA VAL A 222 -10.48 -5.92 13.18
C VAL A 222 -11.17 -6.82 12.16
N ARG A 223 -12.17 -6.29 11.46
CA ARG A 223 -12.74 -6.91 10.26
C ARG A 223 -12.80 -5.88 9.14
N LEU A 224 -12.14 -6.19 8.03
CA LEU A 224 -12.13 -5.38 6.82
C LEU A 224 -12.93 -6.08 5.74
N HIS A 225 -13.79 -5.35 5.06
CA HIS A 225 -14.56 -5.83 3.92
C HIS A 225 -14.39 -4.85 2.76
N LYS A 226 -13.83 -5.32 1.64
CA LYS A 226 -13.68 -4.57 0.40
C LYS A 226 -14.72 -5.01 -0.61
N GLN A 227 -15.53 -4.06 -1.05
CA GLN A 227 -16.45 -4.23 -2.16
C GLN A 227 -15.94 -3.47 -3.38
N SER A 228 -15.81 -4.17 -4.50
CA SER A 228 -15.40 -3.59 -5.78
C SER A 228 -16.59 -3.56 -6.74
N LEU A 229 -16.94 -2.37 -7.21
CA LEU A 229 -18.01 -2.21 -8.20
C LEU A 229 -17.53 -2.64 -9.60
N PRO A 230 -18.44 -2.89 -10.56
CA PRO A 230 -18.07 -3.28 -11.91
C PRO A 230 -17.14 -2.27 -12.59
N LEU A 231 -16.23 -2.78 -13.42
CA LEU A 231 -15.29 -1.96 -14.19
C LEU A 231 -16.04 -1.14 -15.25
N LYS A 232 -15.81 0.18 -15.29
CA LYS A 232 -16.33 1.07 -16.33
C LYS A 232 -15.20 1.43 -17.29
N SER A 233 -15.35 1.06 -18.56
CA SER A 233 -14.39 1.47 -19.61
C SER A 233 -14.58 2.94 -19.96
N LEU A 234 -13.47 3.67 -20.08
CA LEU A 234 -13.46 5.12 -20.30
C LEU A 234 -13.14 5.52 -21.74
N GLY A 235 -12.64 4.58 -22.56
CA GLY A 235 -12.05 4.89 -23.86
C GLY A 235 -10.72 5.63 -23.74
N LEU A 236 -9.95 5.66 -24.82
CA LEU A 236 -8.68 6.39 -24.87
C LEU A 236 -8.94 7.88 -25.19
N PRO A 237 -8.41 8.83 -24.41
CA PRO A 237 -8.51 10.26 -24.69
C PRO A 237 -7.96 10.60 -26.07
N LYS A 238 -8.68 11.46 -26.80
CA LYS A 238 -8.24 11.93 -28.11
C LYS A 238 -7.01 12.84 -27.95
N GLY A 239 -5.98 12.61 -28.77
CA GLY A 239 -4.79 13.46 -28.82
C GLY A 239 -3.68 13.07 -27.85
N LEU A 240 -3.92 12.19 -26.87
CA LEU A 240 -2.84 11.66 -26.04
C LEU A 240 -2.09 10.54 -26.80
N LYS A 241 -0.76 10.59 -26.77
CA LYS A 241 0.14 9.55 -27.27
C LYS A 241 0.13 8.41 -26.27
N GLY A 242 -0.36 7.24 -26.66
CA GLY A 242 -0.48 6.08 -25.79
C GLY A 242 0.77 5.18 -25.70
N SER A 243 1.91 5.56 -26.29
CA SER A 243 3.13 4.74 -26.27
C SER A 243 4.26 5.44 -25.53
N SER A 244 4.97 4.68 -24.69
CA SER A 244 6.12 5.18 -23.95
C SER A 244 7.26 5.62 -24.88
N PRO A 245 8.19 6.48 -24.45
CA PRO A 245 9.26 7.02 -25.29
C PRO A 245 10.16 5.95 -25.92
N THR A 246 10.33 4.82 -25.24
CA THR A 246 11.09 3.65 -25.72
C THR A 246 10.30 2.79 -26.72
N GLY A 247 8.97 2.96 -26.77
CA GLY A 247 8.06 2.07 -27.50
C GLY A 247 7.76 0.74 -26.81
N HIS A 248 8.30 0.51 -25.60
CA HIS A 248 8.12 -0.77 -24.90
C HIS A 248 6.71 -0.98 -24.38
N MET A 249 6.04 0.10 -23.98
CA MET A 249 4.71 0.04 -23.37
C MET A 249 3.71 0.80 -24.22
N LEU A 250 2.59 0.14 -24.54
CA LEU A 250 1.47 0.70 -25.29
C LEU A 250 0.20 0.57 -24.46
N ILE A 251 -0.44 1.70 -24.22
CA ILE A 251 -1.71 1.78 -23.51
C ILE A 251 -2.82 1.39 -24.49
N THR A 252 -3.56 0.35 -24.12
CA THR A 252 -4.59 -0.28 -24.96
C THR A 252 -6.00 -0.02 -24.43
N GLY A 253 -6.14 0.27 -23.14
CA GLY A 253 -7.43 0.52 -22.49
C GLY A 253 -7.28 1.43 -21.27
N LEU A 254 -8.35 2.13 -20.95
CA LEU A 254 -8.50 2.91 -19.73
C LEU A 254 -9.83 2.59 -19.07
N ASN A 255 -9.80 2.41 -17.76
CA ASN A 255 -10.96 2.02 -17.00
C ASN A 255 -11.01 2.76 -15.65
N SER A 256 -12.21 2.89 -15.08
CA SER A 256 -12.42 3.31 -13.70
C SER A 256 -13.20 2.24 -12.93
N ARG A 257 -12.82 2.01 -11.68
CA ARG A 257 -13.53 1.13 -10.75
C ARG A 257 -13.74 1.82 -9.41
N PRO A 258 -14.99 2.05 -8.98
CA PRO A 258 -15.26 2.45 -7.60
C PRO A 258 -14.99 1.28 -6.64
N VAL A 259 -14.39 1.59 -5.49
CA VAL A 259 -14.07 0.62 -4.44
C VAL A 259 -14.48 1.20 -3.10
N ASP A 260 -15.27 0.42 -2.36
CA ASP A 260 -15.68 0.74 -1.01
C ASP A 260 -15.00 -0.22 -0.03
N ILE A 261 -14.37 0.32 1.00
CA ILE A 261 -13.74 -0.46 2.05
C ILE A 261 -14.40 -0.09 3.37
N GLN A 262 -15.00 -1.09 4.01
CA GLN A 262 -15.58 -0.98 5.34
C GLN A 262 -14.64 -1.63 6.35
N ALA A 263 -14.42 -0.95 7.47
CA ALA A 263 -13.67 -1.48 8.61
C ALA A 263 -14.55 -1.47 9.85
N THR A 264 -14.68 -2.62 10.50
CA THR A 264 -15.27 -2.77 11.84
C THR A 264 -14.13 -3.05 12.82
N ILE A 265 -13.88 -2.15 13.75
CA ILE A 265 -12.70 -2.19 14.62
C ILE A 265 -13.13 -2.03 16.07
N MET A 266 -12.67 -2.92 16.95
CA MET A 266 -12.89 -2.79 18.39
C MET A 266 -12.15 -1.56 18.94
N ARG A 267 -12.78 -0.83 19.88
CA ARG A 267 -12.14 0.33 20.54
C ARG A 267 -10.82 -0.02 21.23
N TRP A 268 -10.67 -1.27 21.67
CA TRP A 268 -9.42 -1.83 22.19
C TRP A 268 -8.21 -1.61 21.26
N VAL A 269 -8.42 -1.66 19.94
CA VAL A 269 -7.37 -1.42 18.93
C VAL A 269 -6.89 0.03 18.97
N TYR A 270 -7.80 1.00 19.11
CA TYR A 270 -7.46 2.43 19.15
C TYR A 270 -6.68 2.82 20.41
N ALA A 271 -6.91 2.13 21.53
CA ALA A 271 -6.09 2.28 22.74
C ALA A 271 -4.64 1.76 22.52
N ALA A 272 -4.46 0.84 21.57
CA ALA A 272 -3.21 0.17 21.23
C ALA A 272 -2.50 0.75 19.98
N GLY A 273 -2.47 2.08 19.82
CA GLY A 273 -1.80 2.76 18.70
C GLY A 273 -0.65 3.70 19.07
N SER A 274 0.16 4.04 18.08
CA SER A 274 1.17 5.11 18.16
C SER A 274 0.50 6.47 18.23
N VAL A 275 0.72 7.23 19.31
CA VAL A 275 0.20 8.60 19.44
C VAL A 275 1.05 9.51 18.56
N LYS A 276 0.51 10.01 17.44
CA LYS A 276 1.15 11.11 16.72
C LYS A 276 0.93 12.41 17.51
N PRO A 277 1.97 13.18 17.86
CA PRO A 277 1.77 14.51 18.42
C PRO A 277 0.97 15.35 17.41
N LYS A 278 -0.07 16.06 17.87
CA LYS A 278 -0.74 17.05 17.03
C LYS A 278 0.32 18.05 16.54
N PRO A 279 0.40 18.38 15.24
CA PRO A 279 1.30 19.41 14.78
C PRO A 279 0.95 20.71 15.52
N ILE A 280 1.95 21.31 16.17
CA ILE A 280 1.82 22.62 16.79
C ILE A 280 1.50 23.59 15.67
N VAL A 281 0.26 24.06 15.61
CA VAL A 281 -0.12 25.18 14.76
C VAL A 281 0.69 26.38 15.24
N ARG A 282 1.81 26.68 14.56
CA ARG A 282 2.50 27.95 14.76
C ARG A 282 1.57 29.03 14.22
N PRO A 283 1.14 30.01 15.04
CA PRO A 283 0.40 31.15 14.52
C PRO A 283 1.23 31.80 13.41
N GLN A 284 0.63 32.00 12.24
CA GLN A 284 1.27 32.79 11.18
C GLN A 284 1.58 34.18 11.75
N GLU A 285 2.86 34.50 11.88
CA GLU A 285 3.32 35.85 12.18
C GLU A 285 2.87 36.76 11.03
N LYS A 286 1.87 37.61 11.31
CA LYS A 286 1.58 38.75 10.46
C LYS A 286 2.78 39.69 10.54
N THR A 287 3.60 39.69 9.50
CA THR A 287 4.60 40.73 9.26
C THR A 287 3.88 42.06 9.01
N GLY A 288 3.79 42.87 10.06
CA GLY A 288 3.33 44.26 10.02
C GLY A 288 3.92 44.98 11.23
N GLY A 289 4.90 45.85 10.99
CA GLY A 289 5.80 46.37 12.02
C GLY A 289 5.17 47.34 13.02
N SER A 290 5.78 47.44 14.20
CA SER A 290 6.32 48.69 14.74
C SER A 290 7.12 48.38 16.00
N ILE A 291 8.32 48.95 16.07
CA ILE A 291 9.20 48.99 17.23
C ILE A 291 8.60 50.02 18.22
N LEU A 292 8.81 49.79 19.53
CA LEU A 292 8.67 50.70 20.69
C LEU A 292 7.35 50.61 21.51
N SER A 293 7.41 49.92 22.65
CA SER A 293 6.99 50.49 23.95
C SER A 293 7.38 49.55 25.11
N TRP A 294 8.64 49.60 25.51
CA TRP A 294 9.01 49.34 26.91
C TRP A 294 8.72 50.62 27.69
N PHE A 295 7.78 50.57 28.64
CA PHE A 295 7.80 51.19 29.98
C PHE A 295 6.39 51.22 30.61
N GLY A 296 6.22 50.46 31.69
CA GLY A 296 5.44 50.80 32.89
C GLY A 296 3.91 50.89 32.82
N LEU A 297 3.23 50.00 33.56
CA LEU A 297 2.35 50.38 34.68
C LEU A 297 1.94 49.14 35.48
N ALA A 298 2.07 49.25 36.79
CA ALA A 298 1.71 48.21 37.77
C ALA A 298 0.19 48.01 37.79
N GLY A 299 -0.26 46.82 37.39
CA GLY A 299 -1.63 46.33 37.56
C GLY A 299 -1.62 45.11 38.47
N THR A 300 -2.55 45.07 39.42
CA THR A 300 -2.74 44.01 40.41
C THR A 300 -2.93 42.62 39.74
N PRO A 301 -2.42 41.52 40.34
CA PRO A 301 -2.60 40.20 39.76
C PRO A 301 -4.07 39.78 39.87
N GLN A 302 -4.79 39.85 38.76
CA GLN A 302 -6.12 39.24 38.64
C GLN A 302 -5.94 37.72 38.60
N ARG A 303 -6.54 37.04 39.58
CA ARG A 303 -6.55 35.59 39.73
C ARG A 303 -7.17 34.97 38.48
N VAL A 304 -6.35 34.37 37.61
CA VAL A 304 -6.82 33.55 36.50
C VAL A 304 -7.58 32.38 37.12
N ALA A 305 -8.87 32.25 36.79
CA ALA A 305 -9.67 31.13 37.24
C ALA A 305 -9.00 29.83 36.78
N THR A 306 -8.70 28.94 37.72
CA THR A 306 -8.25 27.58 37.44
C THR A 306 -9.26 26.93 36.48
N PRO A 307 -8.82 26.35 35.35
CA PRO A 307 -9.74 25.57 34.51
C PRO A 307 -10.39 24.50 35.37
N LEU A 308 -11.72 24.38 35.30
CA LEU A 308 -12.43 23.27 35.92
C LEU A 308 -11.79 21.95 35.44
N PRO A 309 -11.59 20.96 36.33
CA PRO A 309 -11.12 19.65 35.90
C PRO A 309 -12.07 19.13 34.80
N PRO A 310 -11.53 18.53 33.72
CA PRO A 310 -12.37 17.97 32.69
C PRO A 310 -13.38 17.01 33.33
N PRO A 311 -14.63 16.97 32.83
CA PRO A 311 -15.62 16.03 33.34
C PRO A 311 -15.04 14.60 33.31
N PRO A 312 -15.33 13.77 34.31
CA PRO A 312 -14.81 12.40 34.36
C PRO A 312 -15.17 11.70 33.06
N GLU A 313 -14.14 11.27 32.31
CA GLU A 313 -14.31 10.52 31.07
C GLU A 313 -15.15 9.28 31.39
N GLU A 314 -16.30 9.14 30.73
CA GLU A 314 -17.11 7.93 30.85
C GLU A 314 -16.23 6.72 30.53
N PRO A 315 -16.33 5.62 31.31
CA PRO A 315 -15.50 4.45 31.09
C PRO A 315 -15.70 3.95 29.65
N LEU A 316 -14.63 4.04 28.86
CA LEU A 316 -14.64 3.61 27.46
C LEU A 316 -14.88 2.10 27.41
N ASP A 317 -16.02 1.67 26.88
CA ASP A 317 -16.25 0.27 26.55
C ASP A 317 -15.32 -0.16 25.41
N LEU A 318 -14.19 -0.78 25.77
CA LEU A 318 -13.16 -1.21 24.83
C LEU A 318 -13.63 -2.36 23.91
N LEU A 319 -14.66 -3.11 24.31
CA LEU A 319 -15.19 -4.23 23.51
C LEU A 319 -16.18 -3.76 22.44
N SER A 320 -16.73 -2.55 22.57
CA SER A 320 -17.55 -1.95 21.53
C SER A 320 -16.78 -1.76 20.22
N THR A 321 -17.50 -1.85 19.10
CA THR A 321 -16.92 -1.69 17.75
C THR A 321 -17.25 -0.33 17.15
N ILE A 322 -16.29 0.18 16.37
CA ILE A 322 -16.43 1.37 15.54
C ILE A 322 -16.46 0.91 14.10
N GLN A 323 -17.48 1.35 13.37
CA GLN A 323 -17.56 1.17 11.93
C GLN A 323 -17.11 2.45 11.24
N THR A 324 -16.21 2.29 10.28
CA THR A 324 -15.72 3.38 9.42
C THR A 324 -15.62 2.87 7.99
N SER A 325 -15.79 3.75 7.00
CA SER A 325 -15.76 3.36 5.60
C SER A 325 -15.13 4.41 4.72
N VAL A 326 -14.41 3.98 3.69
CA VAL A 326 -13.87 4.87 2.65
C VAL A 326 -14.33 4.43 1.27
N SER A 327 -14.78 5.40 0.48
CA SER A 327 -15.11 5.23 -0.94
C SER A 327 -14.01 5.87 -1.79
N LEU A 328 -13.47 5.07 -2.72
CA LEU A 328 -12.35 5.45 -3.58
C LEU A 328 -12.68 5.15 -5.05
N SER A 329 -12.02 5.86 -5.96
CA SER A 329 -12.06 5.54 -7.39
C SER A 329 -10.68 5.09 -7.86
N ILE A 330 -10.59 3.89 -8.42
CA ILE A 330 -9.35 3.38 -9.02
C ILE A 330 -9.42 3.59 -10.52
N PHE A 331 -8.59 4.49 -11.05
CA PHE A 331 -8.32 4.56 -12.48
C PHE A 331 -7.28 3.50 -12.83
N SER A 332 -7.42 2.90 -14.01
CA SER A 332 -6.47 1.91 -14.48
C SER A 332 -6.20 1.98 -15.97
N ALA A 333 -4.97 1.68 -16.34
CA ALA A 333 -4.52 1.52 -17.71
C ALA A 333 -4.18 0.06 -18.00
N ASP A 334 -4.72 -0.47 -19.09
CA ASP A 334 -4.35 -1.76 -19.64
C ASP A 334 -3.19 -1.56 -20.61
N VAL A 335 -2.03 -2.17 -20.33
CA VAL A 335 -0.78 -1.93 -21.04
C VAL A 335 -0.35 -3.21 -21.75
N SER A 336 -0.08 -3.11 -23.05
CA SER A 336 0.64 -4.12 -23.81
C SER A 336 2.13 -3.82 -23.79
N VAL A 337 2.92 -4.85 -23.51
CA VAL A 337 4.37 -4.76 -23.39
C VAL A 337 5.03 -5.46 -24.58
N ARG A 338 5.98 -4.78 -25.22
CA ARG A 338 6.78 -5.31 -26.33
C ARG A 338 8.24 -4.94 -26.13
N LEU A 339 9.05 -5.93 -25.78
CA LEU A 339 10.47 -5.75 -25.48
C LEU A 339 11.34 -6.40 -26.56
N ASP A 340 12.54 -5.86 -26.74
CA ASP A 340 13.57 -6.52 -27.55
C ASP A 340 14.19 -7.74 -26.81
N LYS A 341 14.88 -8.61 -27.55
CA LYS A 341 15.46 -9.84 -27.00
C LYS A 341 16.46 -9.58 -25.87
N THR A 342 17.19 -8.47 -25.96
CA THR A 342 18.19 -8.08 -24.97
C THR A 342 17.52 -7.71 -23.66
N SER A 343 16.49 -6.87 -23.70
CA SER A 343 15.73 -6.42 -22.53
C SER A 343 14.98 -7.58 -21.86
N VAL A 344 14.42 -8.51 -22.65
CA VAL A 344 13.82 -9.74 -22.09
C VAL A 344 14.85 -10.55 -21.31
N THR A 345 16.04 -10.75 -21.88
CA THR A 345 17.10 -11.55 -21.25
C THR A 345 17.60 -10.91 -19.96
N GLU A 346 17.85 -9.60 -19.99
CA GLU A 346 18.37 -8.85 -18.84
C GLU A 346 17.33 -8.69 -17.73
N LEU A 347 16.07 -8.44 -18.07
CA LEU A 347 14.98 -8.42 -17.08
C LEU A 347 14.78 -9.81 -16.46
N HIS A 348 14.80 -10.89 -17.26
CA HIS A 348 14.75 -12.25 -16.73
C HIS A 348 15.93 -12.55 -15.80
N ARG A 349 17.12 -12.06 -16.14
CA ARG A 349 18.30 -12.20 -15.28
C ARG A 349 18.09 -11.53 -13.92
N ALA A 350 17.49 -10.34 -13.91
CA ALA A 350 17.24 -9.54 -12.72
C ALA A 350 16.08 -10.08 -11.85
N THR A 351 14.95 -10.45 -12.46
CA THR A 351 13.72 -10.83 -11.75
C THR A 351 13.55 -12.33 -11.57
N LYS A 352 14.32 -13.14 -12.30
CA LYS A 352 14.14 -14.60 -12.43
C LYS A 352 12.79 -15.01 -13.04
N LYS A 353 12.10 -14.08 -13.67
CA LYS A 353 10.88 -14.32 -14.45
C LYS A 353 10.92 -13.63 -15.79
N ASN A 354 10.20 -14.16 -16.75
CA ASN A 354 9.95 -13.42 -17.97
C ASN A 354 9.16 -12.13 -17.66
N PRO A 355 9.49 -11.02 -18.34
CA PRO A 355 8.68 -9.81 -18.25
C PRO A 355 7.28 -10.08 -18.85
N PRO A 356 6.21 -9.60 -18.21
CA PRO A 356 4.86 -9.87 -18.68
C PRO A 356 4.56 -9.17 -20.00
N THR A 357 3.78 -9.82 -20.85
CA THR A 357 3.35 -9.25 -22.16
C THR A 357 2.17 -8.28 -22.04
N LYS A 358 1.45 -8.34 -20.92
CA LYS A 358 0.37 -7.44 -20.54
C LYS A 358 0.48 -7.12 -19.06
N LEU A 359 0.20 -5.88 -18.70
CA LEU A 359 0.12 -5.48 -17.30
C LEU A 359 -0.95 -4.42 -17.10
N LYS A 360 -1.35 -4.26 -15.84
CA LYS A 360 -2.27 -3.23 -15.40
C LYS A 360 -1.51 -2.20 -14.56
N TYR A 361 -1.78 -0.93 -14.82
CA TYR A 361 -1.32 0.18 -13.98
C TYR A 361 -2.53 0.80 -13.30
N GLU A 362 -2.47 1.10 -12.01
CA GLU A 362 -3.59 1.62 -11.24
C GLU A 362 -3.22 2.91 -10.50
N LEU A 363 -4.17 3.84 -10.41
CA LEU A 363 -4.09 5.10 -9.69
C LEU A 363 -5.32 5.23 -8.79
N ILE A 364 -5.12 5.37 -7.48
CA ILE A 364 -6.20 5.76 -6.57
C ILE A 364 -6.45 7.26 -6.73
N TYR A 365 -7.67 7.61 -7.11
CA TYR A 365 -8.20 8.97 -7.14
C TYR A 365 -9.34 9.10 -6.12
N THR A 366 -9.24 10.11 -5.27
CA THR A 366 -10.31 10.48 -4.34
C THR A 366 -10.98 11.73 -4.88
N ALA A 367 -12.24 11.63 -5.31
CA ALA A 367 -12.99 12.78 -5.78
C ALA A 367 -13.24 13.79 -4.63
N LYS A 368 -13.59 15.03 -4.96
CA LYS A 368 -13.78 16.10 -3.96
C LYS A 368 -14.77 15.72 -2.86
N ASP A 369 -15.95 15.22 -3.24
CA ASP A 369 -16.99 14.85 -2.27
C ASP A 369 -16.55 13.69 -1.38
N GLN A 370 -15.84 12.70 -1.95
CA GLN A 370 -15.26 11.57 -1.21
C GLN A 370 -14.19 12.03 -0.22
N TYR A 371 -13.34 12.98 -0.65
CA TYR A 371 -12.30 13.55 0.20
C TYR A 371 -12.90 14.32 1.37
N ASP A 372 -13.88 15.19 1.11
CA ASP A 372 -14.58 15.96 2.13
C ASP A 372 -15.30 15.06 3.13
N ALA A 373 -16.02 14.05 2.66
CA ALA A 373 -16.69 13.06 3.51
C ALA A 373 -15.68 12.35 4.42
N SER A 374 -14.54 11.94 3.87
CA SER A 374 -13.48 11.29 4.66
C SER A 374 -12.89 12.23 5.72
N LYS A 375 -12.76 13.54 5.45
CA LYS A 375 -12.27 14.53 6.42
C LYS A 375 -13.29 14.81 7.51
N GLN A 376 -14.58 14.82 7.19
CA GLN A 376 -15.66 14.99 8.17
C GLN A 376 -15.74 13.80 9.13
N GLU A 377 -15.62 12.57 8.62
CA GLU A 377 -15.58 11.36 9.45
C GLU A 377 -14.40 11.39 10.44
N ASP A 378 -13.27 11.94 10.02
CA ASP A 378 -12.08 12.11 10.86
C ASP A 378 -12.30 13.07 12.03
N GLN A 379 -13.07 14.13 11.82
CA GLN A 379 -13.41 15.08 12.89
C GLN A 379 -14.28 14.45 13.96
N GLN A 380 -14.99 13.36 13.63
CA GLN A 380 -15.82 12.59 14.55
C GLN A 380 -15.00 11.57 15.36
N GLN A 381 -13.73 11.32 15.00
CA GLN A 381 -12.86 10.40 15.74
C GLN A 381 -12.35 11.05 17.02
N SER A 382 -12.71 10.45 18.16
CA SER A 382 -12.29 10.89 19.49
C SER A 382 -10.87 10.43 19.86
N PHE A 383 -10.33 9.42 19.18
CA PHE A 383 -9.01 8.85 19.49
C PHE A 383 -7.88 9.66 18.84
N ALA A 384 -6.79 9.88 19.59
CA ALA A 384 -5.61 10.60 19.11
C ALA A 384 -4.87 9.90 17.95
N THR A 385 -5.18 8.62 17.69
CA THR A 385 -4.58 7.83 16.62
C THR A 385 -5.13 8.18 15.22
N GLY A 386 -6.29 8.83 15.13
CA GLY A 386 -6.98 9.20 13.88
C GLY A 386 -7.70 8.02 13.20
N SER A 387 -8.16 8.20 11.96
CA SER A 387 -8.80 7.11 11.18
C SER A 387 -7.79 6.09 10.65
N VAL A 388 -8.18 4.82 10.60
CA VAL A 388 -7.41 3.77 9.92
C VAL A 388 -7.23 3.99 8.41
N PHE A 389 -8.09 4.82 7.80
CA PHE A 389 -8.01 5.16 6.37
C PHE A 389 -7.18 6.41 6.08
N GLN A 390 -6.59 7.06 7.09
CA GLN A 390 -5.78 8.27 6.88
C GLN A 390 -4.67 8.06 5.85
N GLY A 391 -4.05 6.89 5.81
CA GLY A 391 -2.99 6.57 4.85
C GLY A 391 -3.48 6.39 3.40
N LEU A 392 -4.78 6.19 3.17
CA LEU A 392 -5.37 6.06 1.83
C LEU A 392 -5.92 7.39 1.29
N ARG A 393 -5.92 8.45 2.10
CA ARG A 393 -6.40 9.76 1.67
C ARG A 393 -5.49 10.41 0.66
N ALA A 394 -6.09 11.31 -0.13
CA ALA A 394 -5.35 12.12 -1.06
C ALA A 394 -4.40 13.09 -0.34
N ASP A 395 -3.15 13.15 -0.81
CA ASP A 395 -2.12 14.06 -0.32
C ASP A 395 -2.13 15.38 -1.09
N LEU A 396 -3.12 16.22 -0.83
CA LEU A 396 -3.30 17.48 -1.56
C LEU A 396 -2.28 18.58 -1.18
N ASP A 397 -1.51 18.36 -0.12
CA ASP A 397 -0.55 19.33 0.42
C ASP A 397 0.92 18.90 0.18
N GLY A 398 1.14 17.68 -0.32
CA GLY A 398 2.48 17.15 -0.62
C GLY A 398 3.27 16.76 0.63
N GLU A 399 2.60 16.23 1.66
CA GLU A 399 3.21 15.79 2.91
C GLU A 399 4.04 14.50 2.77
N GLY A 400 3.96 13.81 1.63
CA GLY A 400 4.68 12.58 1.34
C GLY A 400 3.96 11.33 1.86
N SER A 401 2.62 11.35 1.89
CA SER A 401 1.79 10.24 2.38
C SER A 401 1.40 9.24 1.28
N THR A 402 1.46 9.64 0.01
CA THR A 402 1.11 8.82 -1.15
C THR A 402 2.29 8.04 -1.71
N ARG A 403 2.10 6.75 -1.99
CA ARG A 403 3.18 5.78 -2.24
C ARG A 403 3.00 5.01 -3.54
N ILE A 404 4.12 4.50 -4.06
CA ILE A 404 4.14 3.47 -5.09
C ILE A 404 3.94 2.11 -4.45
N PHE A 405 3.07 1.29 -5.03
CA PHE A 405 2.74 -0.05 -4.59
C PHE A 405 3.30 -1.08 -5.58
N ILE A 406 3.88 -2.15 -5.01
CA ILE A 406 4.34 -3.35 -5.72
C ILE A 406 3.72 -4.53 -4.98
N GLY A 407 2.43 -4.76 -5.22
CA GLY A 407 1.57 -5.57 -4.33
C GLY A 407 1.26 -4.85 -3.00
N HIS A 408 2.27 -4.27 -2.36
CA HIS A 408 2.16 -3.48 -1.13
C HIS A 408 2.88 -2.13 -1.23
N ALA A 409 2.56 -1.21 -0.32
CA ALA A 409 3.15 0.12 -0.26
C ALA A 409 4.68 0.05 -0.07
N THR A 410 5.43 0.70 -0.95
CA THR A 410 6.87 0.87 -0.82
C THR A 410 7.22 2.13 -0.01
N GLY A 411 8.48 2.28 0.36
CA GLY A 411 9.05 3.52 0.89
C GLY A 411 8.99 4.70 -0.10
N GLN A 412 8.89 4.44 -1.40
CA GLN A 412 8.90 5.45 -2.44
C GLN A 412 7.54 6.15 -2.59
N THR A 413 7.53 7.47 -2.45
CA THR A 413 6.36 8.34 -2.66
C THR A 413 6.17 8.70 -4.13
N THR A 414 4.92 8.98 -4.53
CA THR A 414 4.57 9.34 -5.93
C THR A 414 4.83 10.81 -6.23
N GLY A 415 4.69 11.67 -5.22
CA GLY A 415 4.74 13.13 -5.37
C GLY A 415 3.45 13.74 -5.94
N LEU A 416 2.44 12.94 -6.30
CA LEU A 416 1.09 13.44 -6.57
C LEU A 416 0.16 13.03 -5.43
N ALA A 417 -1.05 13.57 -5.39
CA ALA A 417 -1.98 13.29 -4.28
C ALA A 417 -2.56 11.87 -4.26
N GLY A 418 -2.19 10.98 -5.19
CA GLY A 418 -2.71 9.63 -5.31
C GLY A 418 -1.64 8.55 -5.16
N HIS A 419 -2.06 7.39 -4.64
CA HIS A 419 -1.26 6.17 -4.64
C HIS A 419 -1.28 5.53 -6.02
N MET A 420 -0.16 4.93 -6.41
CA MET A 420 -0.02 4.25 -7.70
C MET A 420 0.43 2.81 -7.51
N SER A 421 -0.11 1.87 -8.28
CA SER A 421 0.25 0.46 -8.22
C SER A 421 0.54 -0.08 -9.62
N ALA A 422 1.68 -0.74 -9.76
CA ALA A 422 2.06 -1.43 -11.00
C ALA A 422 3.15 -2.47 -10.73
N ARG A 423 3.58 -3.18 -11.77
CA ARG A 423 4.67 -4.17 -11.72
C ARG A 423 6.05 -3.53 -11.78
N PHE A 424 6.31 -2.56 -10.89
CA PHE A 424 7.66 -2.02 -10.72
C PHE A 424 8.60 -3.10 -10.20
N ILE A 425 9.87 -2.99 -10.58
CA ILE A 425 10.93 -3.85 -10.05
C ILE A 425 11.60 -3.09 -8.90
N PRO A 426 11.54 -3.60 -7.67
CA PRO A 426 12.15 -2.93 -6.53
C PRO A 426 13.66 -3.16 -6.48
N THR A 427 14.31 -2.34 -5.66
CA THR A 427 15.65 -2.56 -5.10
C THR A 427 15.69 -3.83 -4.25
N VAL A 428 16.90 -4.27 -3.88
CA VAL A 428 17.12 -5.50 -3.09
C VAL A 428 16.42 -5.42 -1.73
N GLU A 429 16.40 -4.24 -1.12
CA GLU A 429 15.75 -3.93 0.16
C GLU A 429 14.21 -3.89 0.05
N ARG A 430 13.67 -3.86 -1.17
CA ARG A 430 12.22 -3.77 -1.45
C ARG A 430 11.49 -2.52 -0.95
N GLU A 431 12.25 -1.53 -0.48
CA GLU A 431 11.70 -0.26 0.00
C GLU A 431 11.56 0.80 -1.09
N SER A 432 12.19 0.64 -2.25
CA SER A 432 12.13 1.62 -3.35
C SER A 432 12.22 0.95 -4.71
N ILE A 433 11.76 1.65 -5.75
CA ILE A 433 11.92 1.19 -7.14
C ILE A 433 13.38 1.32 -7.58
N ASP A 434 13.86 0.38 -8.38
CA ASP A 434 15.25 0.38 -8.87
C ASP A 434 15.37 1.24 -10.15
N LEU A 435 16.06 2.38 -10.04
CA LEU A 435 16.40 3.26 -11.15
C LEU A 435 17.91 3.23 -11.49
N MET A 436 18.67 2.31 -10.89
CA MET A 436 20.12 2.21 -11.00
C MET A 436 20.56 1.17 -12.03
N ASP A 437 19.98 -0.03 -12.02
CA ASP A 437 20.27 -1.02 -13.06
C ASP A 437 19.72 -0.56 -14.41
N ARG A 438 20.54 -0.60 -15.47
CA ARG A 438 20.20 0.00 -16.78
C ARG A 438 18.88 -0.52 -17.37
N HIS A 439 18.67 -1.84 -17.36
CA HIS A 439 17.51 -2.46 -18.01
C HIS A 439 16.28 -2.38 -17.11
N VAL A 440 16.47 -2.60 -15.81
CA VAL A 440 15.41 -2.44 -14.80
C VAL A 440 14.93 -0.98 -14.72
N ALA A 441 15.85 -0.02 -14.75
CA ALA A 441 15.52 1.40 -14.74
C ALA A 441 14.77 1.80 -16.01
N SER A 442 15.12 1.25 -17.18
CA SER A 442 14.34 1.48 -18.40
C SER A 442 12.90 0.99 -18.25
N TRP A 443 12.69 -0.21 -17.69
CA TRP A 443 11.37 -0.76 -17.40
C TRP A 443 10.58 0.12 -16.43
N ASN A 444 11.21 0.50 -15.30
CA ASN A 444 10.57 1.33 -14.29
C ASN A 444 10.27 2.75 -14.81
N ARG A 445 11.13 3.34 -15.64
CA ARG A 445 10.86 4.63 -16.30
C ARG A 445 9.67 4.56 -17.26
N ASP A 446 9.53 3.48 -18.02
CA ASP A 446 8.36 3.26 -18.87
C ASP A 446 7.07 3.13 -18.04
N LEU A 447 7.12 2.44 -16.89
CA LEU A 447 5.99 2.39 -15.96
C LEU A 447 5.66 3.76 -15.36
N LEU A 448 6.66 4.55 -14.96
CA LEU A 448 6.43 5.93 -14.49
C LEU A 448 5.82 6.78 -15.60
N TRP A 449 6.23 6.58 -16.84
CA TRP A 449 5.60 7.26 -17.98
C TRP A 449 4.12 6.88 -18.12
N VAL A 450 3.77 5.59 -17.99
CA VAL A 450 2.37 5.13 -17.98
C VAL A 450 1.59 5.78 -16.83
N GLY A 451 2.21 5.92 -15.65
CA GLY A 451 1.62 6.59 -14.49
C GLY A 451 1.27 8.06 -14.78
N GLY A 452 2.20 8.81 -15.38
CA GLY A 452 1.97 10.20 -15.78
C GLY A 452 0.89 10.33 -16.86
N TYR A 453 0.86 9.43 -17.85
CA TYR A 453 -0.22 9.35 -18.83
C TYR A 453 -1.57 9.08 -18.15
N LEU A 454 -1.64 8.12 -17.22
CA LEU A 454 -2.89 7.76 -16.53
C LEU A 454 -3.41 8.93 -15.70
N SER A 455 -2.52 9.63 -14.99
CA SER A 455 -2.84 10.88 -14.29
C SER A 455 -3.39 11.93 -15.26
N ARG A 456 -2.79 12.09 -16.45
CA ARG A 456 -3.27 13.04 -17.46
C ARG A 456 -4.63 12.64 -18.02
N ALA A 457 -4.84 11.36 -18.30
CA ALA A 457 -6.13 10.86 -18.78
C ALA A 457 -7.24 11.05 -17.74
N ALA A 458 -6.95 10.80 -16.46
CA ALA A 458 -7.89 11.05 -15.37
C ALA A 458 -8.20 12.55 -15.23
N TYR A 459 -7.18 13.42 -15.36
CA TYR A 459 -7.35 14.87 -15.36
C TYR A 459 -8.29 15.37 -16.46
N GLU A 460 -8.02 15.00 -17.72
CA GLU A 460 -8.86 15.39 -18.87
C GLU A 460 -10.30 14.92 -18.66
N ARG A 461 -10.47 13.68 -18.17
CA ARG A 461 -11.79 13.10 -17.94
C ARG A 461 -12.60 13.85 -16.89
N GLU A 462 -11.95 14.28 -15.81
CA GLU A 462 -12.60 15.09 -14.76
C GLU A 462 -12.96 16.49 -15.29
N PHE A 463 -12.06 17.14 -16.03
CA PHE A 463 -12.32 18.46 -16.61
C PHE A 463 -13.41 18.44 -17.69
N ASP A 464 -13.49 17.39 -18.50
CA ASP A 464 -14.59 17.17 -19.45
C ASP A 464 -15.94 17.08 -18.71
N GLN A 465 -16.01 16.26 -17.64
CA GLN A 465 -17.23 16.12 -16.84
C GLN A 465 -17.64 17.45 -16.19
N ILE A 466 -16.68 18.17 -15.59
CA ILE A 466 -16.92 19.48 -14.99
C ILE A 466 -17.42 20.47 -16.05
N GLY A 467 -16.86 20.42 -17.27
CA GLY A 467 -17.28 21.26 -18.39
C GLY A 467 -18.71 20.97 -18.86
N ASP A 468 -19.08 19.69 -18.97
CA ASP A 468 -20.42 19.24 -19.31
C ASP A 468 -21.45 19.66 -18.25
N GLU A 469 -21.13 19.43 -16.97
CA GLU A 469 -21.97 19.81 -15.82
C GLU A 469 -22.13 21.33 -15.73
N TRP A 470 -21.05 22.09 -15.92
CA TRP A 470 -21.09 23.55 -15.98
C TRP A 470 -22.01 24.04 -17.09
N THR A 471 -21.87 23.48 -18.29
CA THR A 471 -22.69 23.84 -19.46
C THR A 471 -24.16 23.51 -19.22
N ALA A 472 -24.46 22.40 -18.53
CA ALA A 472 -25.82 22.06 -18.13
C ALA A 472 -26.40 23.04 -17.10
N ALA A 473 -25.62 23.43 -16.09
CA ALA A 473 -26.04 24.34 -15.02
C ALA A 473 -26.41 25.74 -15.52
N ILE A 474 -25.70 26.26 -16.54
CA ILE A 474 -25.94 27.59 -17.10
C ILE A 474 -27.13 27.68 -18.08
N LYS A 475 -27.74 26.54 -18.48
CA LYS A 475 -28.88 26.55 -19.43
C LYS A 475 -30.09 27.33 -18.88
N PRO A 476 -30.88 28.02 -19.74
CA PRO A 476 -32.13 28.66 -19.34
C PRO A 476 -33.12 27.63 -18.77
N GLY A 477 -33.71 27.91 -17.60
CA GLY A 477 -34.69 27.01 -16.95
C GLY A 477 -34.14 26.04 -15.89
N SER A 478 -32.85 26.07 -15.57
CA SER A 478 -32.24 25.29 -14.47
C SER A 478 -32.58 25.86 -13.06
N PRO A 479 -32.49 25.04 -11.99
CA PRO A 479 -32.99 25.37 -10.64
C PRO A 479 -32.43 26.66 -10.00
N LEU A 480 -33.09 27.13 -8.93
CA LEU A 480 -32.80 28.39 -8.22
C LEU A 480 -31.36 28.52 -7.68
N ASP A 481 -30.62 27.43 -7.46
CA ASP A 481 -29.31 27.41 -6.79
C ASP A 481 -28.09 27.40 -7.75
N LYS A 482 -28.19 28.07 -8.91
CA LYS A 482 -27.09 28.14 -9.90
C LYS A 482 -25.74 28.53 -9.29
N VAL A 483 -25.72 29.51 -8.39
CA VAL A 483 -24.47 30.00 -7.79
C VAL A 483 -23.83 28.94 -6.89
N ALA A 484 -24.63 28.18 -6.15
CA ALA A 484 -24.11 27.13 -5.27
C ALA A 484 -23.55 25.95 -6.07
N GLU A 485 -24.23 25.55 -7.15
CA GLU A 485 -23.73 24.49 -8.04
C GLU A 485 -22.45 24.89 -8.77
N LEU A 486 -22.37 26.10 -9.32
CA LEU A 486 -21.15 26.58 -9.98
C LEU A 486 -19.97 26.65 -9.00
N ARG A 487 -20.19 27.08 -7.75
CA ARG A 487 -19.15 27.05 -6.70
C ARG A 487 -18.70 25.63 -6.35
N LYS A 488 -19.61 24.66 -6.35
CA LYS A 488 -19.23 23.24 -6.16
C LYS A 488 -18.33 22.76 -7.30
N LEU A 489 -18.65 23.12 -8.54
CA LEU A 489 -17.82 22.80 -9.70
C LEU A 489 -16.45 23.48 -9.66
N GLU A 490 -16.39 24.75 -9.23
CA GLU A 490 -15.13 25.46 -8.98
C GLU A 490 -14.29 24.73 -7.92
N ALA A 491 -14.88 24.37 -6.78
CA ALA A 491 -14.20 23.64 -5.72
C ALA A 491 -13.72 22.24 -6.17
N ARG A 492 -14.52 21.53 -6.98
CA ARG A 492 -14.15 20.25 -7.59
C ARG A 492 -12.97 20.43 -8.56
N SER A 493 -12.97 21.48 -9.38
CA SER A 493 -11.88 21.77 -10.31
C SER A 493 -10.57 22.11 -9.59
N LEU A 494 -10.63 22.90 -8.50
CA LEU A 494 -9.47 23.21 -7.68
C LEU A 494 -8.92 21.95 -7.01
N HIS A 495 -9.80 21.07 -6.52
CA HIS A 495 -9.40 19.78 -5.98
C HIS A 495 -8.68 18.92 -7.01
N THR A 496 -9.22 18.78 -8.22
CA THR A 496 -8.57 18.03 -9.31
C THR A 496 -7.20 18.62 -9.66
N LEU A 497 -7.07 19.96 -9.71
CA LEU A 497 -5.79 20.63 -9.94
C LEU A 497 -4.76 20.35 -8.84
N ARG A 498 -5.17 20.48 -7.58
CA ARG A 498 -4.31 20.15 -6.43
C ARG A 498 -3.92 18.67 -6.44
N PHE A 499 -4.85 17.79 -6.78
CA PHE A 499 -4.61 16.35 -6.85
C PHE A 499 -3.51 16.01 -7.87
N MET A 500 -3.54 16.69 -9.02
CA MET A 500 -2.59 16.50 -10.12
C MET A 500 -1.39 17.46 -10.06
N THR A 501 -1.17 18.12 -8.92
CA THR A 501 0.03 18.93 -8.68
C THR A 501 1.14 18.02 -8.17
N PHE A 502 2.31 18.09 -8.81
CA PHE A 502 3.46 17.27 -8.47
C PHE A 502 4.38 17.99 -7.47
N HIS A 503 4.61 17.36 -6.35
CA HIS A 503 5.57 17.71 -5.31
C HIS A 503 6.80 16.79 -5.39
N PRO A 504 7.96 17.20 -4.84
CA PRO A 504 9.13 16.34 -4.77
C PRO A 504 8.83 15.02 -4.03
N SER A 505 9.09 13.91 -4.71
CA SER A 505 8.99 12.56 -4.14
C SER A 505 10.24 12.17 -3.34
N THR A 506 10.09 11.14 -2.50
CA THR A 506 11.07 10.61 -1.54
C THR A 506 11.08 9.08 -1.61
N PRO A 507 12.22 8.40 -1.41
CA PRO A 507 13.54 8.99 -1.20
C PRO A 507 14.13 9.62 -2.47
N SER A 508 13.70 9.22 -3.67
CA SER A 508 14.16 9.82 -4.94
C SER A 508 13.12 10.78 -5.52
N ALA A 509 13.51 12.04 -5.74
CA ALA A 509 12.69 13.05 -6.41
C ALA A 509 12.57 12.82 -7.93
N GLU A 510 13.41 11.95 -8.51
CA GLU A 510 13.35 11.59 -9.94
C GLU A 510 11.99 11.00 -10.30
N VAL A 511 11.35 10.28 -9.37
CA VAL A 511 10.05 9.64 -9.57
C VAL A 511 8.95 10.63 -9.92
N SER A 512 8.75 11.64 -9.08
CA SER A 512 7.77 12.71 -9.31
C SER A 512 8.08 13.53 -10.56
N GLN A 513 9.37 13.75 -10.86
CA GLN A 513 9.78 14.48 -12.06
C GLN A 513 9.44 13.70 -13.34
N LEU A 514 9.72 12.39 -13.37
CA LEU A 514 9.38 11.52 -14.50
C LEU A 514 7.86 11.42 -14.72
N LEU A 515 7.09 11.27 -13.63
CA LEU A 515 5.63 11.28 -13.69
C LEU A 515 5.10 12.62 -14.23
N GLN A 516 5.63 13.74 -13.73
CA GLN A 516 5.26 15.08 -14.17
C GLN A 516 5.59 15.30 -15.66
N ASN A 517 6.79 14.94 -16.10
CA ASN A 517 7.19 15.07 -17.50
C ASN A 517 6.24 14.27 -18.40
N ALA A 518 5.96 13.01 -18.05
CA ALA A 518 5.04 12.18 -18.80
C ALA A 518 3.62 12.76 -18.85
N PHE A 519 3.11 13.32 -17.74
CA PHE A 519 1.81 13.98 -17.67
C PHE A 519 1.66 15.15 -18.68
N PHE A 520 2.73 15.91 -18.90
CA PHE A 520 2.71 17.04 -19.85
C PHE A 520 3.10 16.64 -21.28
N GLU A 521 4.03 15.71 -21.46
CA GLU A 521 4.57 15.32 -22.77
C GLU A 521 3.66 14.34 -23.52
N CYS A 522 2.80 13.60 -22.82
CA CYS A 522 1.93 12.62 -23.46
C CYS A 522 0.80 13.25 -24.29
N GLY A 523 0.51 14.53 -24.13
CA GLY A 523 -0.60 15.22 -24.80
C GLY A 523 -0.16 16.43 -25.65
N PRO A 524 -1.09 17.03 -26.40
CA PRO A 524 -0.84 18.30 -27.06
C PRO A 524 -0.68 19.42 -26.01
N ARG A 525 -0.17 20.59 -26.41
CA ARG A 525 -0.03 21.78 -25.54
C ARG A 525 -1.37 22.39 -25.08
N HIS A 526 -2.50 21.75 -25.35
CA HIS A 526 -3.80 22.15 -24.84
C HIS A 526 -3.93 21.68 -23.39
N PHE A 527 -4.37 22.56 -22.49
CA PHE A 527 -4.54 22.25 -21.07
C PHE A 527 -5.83 22.92 -20.60
N LEU A 528 -6.82 22.12 -20.21
CA LEU A 528 -8.10 22.65 -19.72
C LEU A 528 -7.95 23.16 -18.30
N LEU A 529 -8.57 24.29 -17.99
CA LEU A 529 -8.59 24.92 -16.67
C LEU A 529 -9.97 25.52 -16.40
N MET A 530 -10.32 25.66 -15.13
CA MET A 530 -11.54 26.36 -14.73
C MET A 530 -11.34 27.88 -14.87
N SER A 531 -12.35 28.55 -15.44
CA SER A 531 -12.41 30.01 -15.54
C SER A 531 -13.74 30.53 -15.02
N THR A 532 -13.88 31.84 -14.88
CA THR A 532 -15.13 32.53 -14.51
C THR A 532 -16.30 32.25 -15.47
N VAL A 533 -16.05 31.69 -16.65
CA VAL A 533 -17.08 31.33 -17.64
C VAL A 533 -17.11 29.82 -17.95
N GLY A 534 -16.55 29.02 -17.04
CA GLY A 534 -16.46 27.56 -17.13
C GLY A 534 -15.11 27.06 -17.63
N VAL A 535 -15.05 25.78 -18.00
CA VAL A 535 -13.81 25.13 -18.43
C VAL A 535 -13.35 25.69 -19.79
N ARG A 536 -12.09 26.12 -19.88
CA ARG A 536 -11.45 26.68 -21.08
C ARG A 536 -10.01 26.22 -21.19
N GLU A 537 -9.43 26.32 -22.38
CA GLU A 537 -7.97 26.16 -22.53
C GLU A 537 -7.22 27.25 -21.76
N ALA A 538 -6.12 26.87 -21.11
CA ALA A 538 -5.27 27.78 -20.34
C ALA A 538 -4.82 29.00 -21.14
N SER A 539 -4.55 28.84 -22.44
CA SER A 539 -4.18 29.91 -23.38
C SER A 539 -5.28 30.97 -23.56
N ALA A 540 -6.54 30.62 -23.31
CA ALA A 540 -7.71 31.50 -23.44
C ALA A 540 -8.07 32.21 -22.12
N ILE A 541 -7.44 31.87 -21.00
CA ILE A 541 -7.74 32.45 -19.68
C ILE A 541 -6.81 33.64 -19.41
N ARG A 542 -7.32 34.66 -18.73
CA ARG A 542 -6.57 35.87 -18.34
C ARG A 542 -6.46 36.00 -16.83
N TYR A 543 -5.40 36.67 -16.37
CA TYR A 543 -5.30 37.05 -14.96
C TYR A 543 -6.42 38.04 -14.59
N PRO A 544 -6.98 37.96 -13.37
CA PRO A 544 -7.97 38.91 -12.91
C PRO A 544 -7.35 40.30 -12.83
N ASP A 545 -7.90 41.25 -13.57
CA ASP A 545 -7.50 42.66 -13.52
C ASP A 545 -8.78 43.50 -13.30
N PRO A 546 -8.85 44.29 -12.20
CA PRO A 546 -9.98 45.16 -11.91
C PRO A 546 -10.32 46.13 -13.05
N THR A 547 -9.33 46.55 -13.85
CA THR A 547 -9.53 47.45 -15.00
C THR A 547 -10.44 46.84 -16.07
N PHE A 548 -10.44 45.52 -16.21
CA PHE A 548 -11.27 44.81 -17.19
C PHE A 548 -12.54 44.19 -16.57
N ALA A 549 -12.96 44.64 -15.38
CA ALA A 549 -14.13 44.09 -14.68
C ALA A 549 -15.46 44.24 -15.48
N PHE A 550 -15.53 45.16 -16.44
CA PHE A 550 -16.68 45.34 -17.32
C PHE A 550 -16.84 44.24 -18.37
N LEU A 551 -15.76 43.50 -18.71
CA LEU A 551 -15.78 42.39 -19.65
C LEU A 551 -16.24 41.11 -18.95
N LYS A 552 -17.56 40.96 -18.76
CA LYS A 552 -18.16 39.84 -18.02
C LYS A 552 -17.88 38.46 -18.65
N ASP A 553 -17.78 38.41 -19.99
CA ASP A 553 -17.58 37.16 -20.74
C ASP A 553 -16.11 36.80 -20.99
N LEU A 554 -15.17 37.66 -20.56
CA LEU A 554 -13.75 37.36 -20.67
C LEU A 554 -13.38 36.23 -19.69
N PRO A 555 -12.86 35.08 -20.15
CA PRO A 555 -12.43 34.01 -19.26
C PRO A 555 -11.28 34.48 -18.37
N ARG A 556 -11.50 34.49 -17.06
CA ARG A 556 -10.50 34.85 -16.05
C ARG A 556 -10.32 33.71 -15.05
N TYR A 557 -9.19 33.69 -14.37
CA TYR A 557 -9.05 32.81 -13.21
C TYR A 557 -10.08 33.18 -12.14
N PRO A 558 -10.74 32.20 -11.49
CA PRO A 558 -11.55 32.45 -10.30
C PRO A 558 -10.67 33.06 -9.20
N VAL A 559 -11.22 34.03 -8.46
CA VAL A 559 -10.54 34.73 -7.35
C VAL A 559 -11.00 34.18 -6.01
#